data_AF-A0A7V4H263-F1
#
_entry.id   AF-A0A7V4H263-F1
#
_cell.length_a   1.000
_cell.length_b   1.000
_cell.length_c   1.000
_cell.angle_alpha   90.00
_cell.angle_beta   90.00
_cell.angle_gamma   90.00
#
_symmetry.space_group_name_H-M   'P 1'
#
loop_
_entity.id
_entity.type
_entity.pdbx_description
1 polymer ?
#
loop_
_entity_poly.entity_id
_entity_poly.type
_entity_poly.pdbx_seq_one_letter_code
_entity_poly.pdbx_strand_id
1 'polypeptide(L)'
;DSLVAGTSLQEHLLEQVRLSELDEKQRAIAELIVGNVDERGYLQSGLEEIAFSAGVPVEQVAEVLRVVQTFNPPGVAARDLRECLLLQLERAGRRDSLEFRIVDRHLETLAKHRYPELARALGVDLDAVKAAAERITHLEPRPGREFASEDQHYVVPEILVTPNTPEAFHFSVAEIRDLDRLVATWAPLLEAPAPPPTAGAPDSGTPGDHGAATAALVTGGWTFGPVDPFARAVWDGLSDRTRALVRQYRQTPDPATRSALLTALCRDLNRLVTGPSLFDRAALSGRSFSAETLARGREHPRGISRVKLNRLLLEEAFPRVFLRNTEEDYLVSTNNDTLPHLRISHTYKDLMARPDSSEEVRAYIREKIRAGKYLIKSLQLRQQTLLNIGREIVRRQREFFDKGPTHLRPMTMAQVAGAVGVHETTVSRAVSGKYMQTPQGLFELRYFFTSGLPTAGGNGAVSNESVKQMILELVAQEDKNKPLSDEEIVRQLGARGILIARRTVAKYRSELNILPSHLRRAY
;
A
#
# COMPACT_ATOMS: atom_id res chain seq x y z
N ASP A 1 14.93 23.18 14.05
CA ASP A 1 14.67 22.45 15.30
C ASP A 1 15.68 21.32 15.46
N SER A 2 16.61 21.50 16.40
CA SER A 2 17.60 20.48 16.74
C SER A 2 16.88 19.38 17.51
N LEU A 3 16.75 18.19 16.91
CA LEU A 3 16.28 16.99 17.61
C LEU A 3 17.28 16.71 18.73
N VAL A 4 16.87 16.91 19.98
CA VAL A 4 17.64 16.45 21.14
C VAL A 4 17.55 14.93 21.09
N ALA A 5 18.65 14.25 20.74
CA ALA A 5 18.74 12.81 20.87
C ALA A 5 18.50 12.45 22.34
N GLY A 6 17.58 11.53 22.62
CA GLY A 6 17.37 11.01 23.96
C GLY A 6 18.67 10.39 24.50
N THR A 7 18.91 10.49 25.81
CA THR A 7 20.04 9.84 26.48
C THR A 7 19.95 8.33 26.31
N SER A 8 21.04 7.70 25.86
CA SER A 8 21.15 6.24 25.72
C SER A 8 21.15 5.55 27.09
N LEU A 9 20.87 4.24 27.11
CA LEU A 9 20.92 3.43 28.34
C LEU A 9 22.31 3.50 28.99
N GLN A 10 23.36 3.38 28.18
CA GLN A 10 24.73 3.41 28.65
C GLN A 10 25.08 4.77 29.27
N GLU A 11 24.68 5.88 28.63
CA GLU A 11 24.86 7.22 29.21
C GLU A 11 24.12 7.37 30.54
N HIS A 12 22.88 6.89 30.62
CA HIS A 12 22.08 6.93 31.85
C HIS A 12 22.72 6.13 33.00
N LEU A 13 23.31 4.99 32.70
CA LEU A 13 24.02 4.17 33.69
C LEU A 13 25.36 4.80 34.09
N LEU A 14 26.10 5.38 33.14
CA LEU A 14 27.36 6.09 33.44
C LEU A 14 27.14 7.32 34.33
N GLU A 15 26.02 8.03 34.18
CA GLU A 15 25.63 9.08 35.12
C GLU A 15 25.41 8.54 36.54
N GLN A 16 24.76 7.38 36.67
CA GLN A 16 24.58 6.74 37.97
C GLN A 16 25.88 6.22 38.57
N VAL A 17 26.81 5.69 37.75
CA VAL A 17 28.17 5.34 38.18
C VAL A 17 28.87 6.58 38.79
N ARG A 18 28.75 7.75 38.15
CA ARG A 18 29.35 9.00 38.65
C ARG A 18 28.75 9.47 39.97
N LEU A 19 27.46 9.24 40.19
CA LEU A 19 26.73 9.63 41.39
C LEU A 19 26.83 8.59 42.54
N SER A 20 27.35 7.40 42.26
CA SER A 20 27.52 6.32 43.24
C SER A 20 28.75 6.51 44.15
N GLU A 21 28.72 5.91 45.33
CA GLU A 21 29.82 5.94 46.32
C GLU A 21 31.00 5.00 45.99
N LEU A 22 31.16 4.63 44.72
CA LEU A 22 32.26 3.76 44.26
C LEU A 22 33.61 4.51 44.32
N ASP A 23 34.65 3.81 44.78
CA ASP A 23 36.02 4.32 44.74
C ASP A 23 36.55 4.39 43.28
N GLU A 24 37.73 4.98 43.09
CA GLU A 24 38.30 5.19 41.74
C GLU A 24 38.52 3.88 40.96
N LYS A 25 38.90 2.80 41.65
CA LYS A 25 39.11 1.48 41.03
C LYS A 25 37.79 0.79 40.71
N GLN A 26 36.83 0.85 41.62
CA GLN A 26 35.49 0.31 41.45
C GLN A 26 34.74 1.05 40.34
N ARG A 27 34.94 2.37 40.21
CA ARG A 27 34.36 3.17 39.12
C ARG A 27 34.85 2.70 37.75
N ALA A 28 36.16 2.46 37.61
CA ALA A 28 36.72 1.93 36.35
C ALA A 28 36.12 0.55 35.99
N ILE A 29 35.90 -0.32 36.98
CA ILE A 29 35.22 -1.62 36.79
C ILE A 29 33.75 -1.40 36.39
N ALA A 30 33.05 -0.47 37.03
CA ALA A 30 31.65 -0.17 36.73
C ALA A 30 31.47 0.39 35.31
N GLU A 31 32.38 1.25 34.84
CA GLU A 31 32.39 1.75 33.46
C GLU A 31 32.57 0.61 32.45
N LEU A 32 33.45 -0.35 32.73
CA LEU A 32 33.62 -1.54 31.90
C LEU A 32 32.37 -2.42 31.89
N ILE A 33 31.72 -2.61 33.05
CA ILE A 33 30.47 -3.38 33.14
C ILE A 33 29.38 -2.69 32.30
N VAL A 34 29.16 -1.38 32.51
CA VAL A 34 28.16 -0.59 31.77
C VAL A 34 28.43 -0.61 30.27
N GLY A 35 29.70 -0.54 29.85
CA GLY A 35 30.10 -0.64 28.45
C GLY A 35 29.78 -1.99 27.80
N ASN A 36 29.58 -3.05 28.60
CA ASN A 36 29.22 -4.39 28.13
C ASN A 36 27.71 -4.69 28.27
N VAL A 37 26.89 -3.70 28.64
CA VAL A 37 25.43 -3.82 28.67
C VAL A 37 24.86 -3.51 27.29
N ASP A 38 24.03 -4.44 26.77
CA ASP A 38 23.34 -4.25 25.49
C ASP A 38 22.15 -3.28 25.58
N GLU A 39 21.54 -2.97 24.43
CA GLU A 39 20.35 -2.11 24.35
C GLU A 39 19.12 -2.69 25.10
N ARG A 40 19.10 -4.00 25.36
CA ARG A 40 18.03 -4.65 26.12
C ARG A 40 18.25 -4.53 27.63
N GLY A 41 19.45 -4.15 28.06
CA GLY A 41 19.89 -4.00 29.44
C GLY A 41 20.55 -5.24 30.04
N TYR A 42 21.02 -6.18 29.23
CA TYR A 42 21.70 -7.41 29.66
C TYR A 42 23.23 -7.31 29.47
N LEU A 43 23.98 -7.86 30.43
CA LEU A 43 25.42 -7.95 30.36
C LEU A 43 25.85 -9.03 29.36
N GLN A 44 26.66 -8.67 28.36
CA GLN A 44 27.07 -9.59 27.29
C GLN A 44 28.34 -10.38 27.59
N SER A 45 29.26 -9.78 28.36
CA SER A 45 30.55 -10.39 28.70
C SER A 45 30.50 -11.12 30.04
N GLY A 46 31.25 -12.22 30.13
CA GLY A 46 31.45 -12.96 31.37
C GLY A 46 32.25 -12.16 32.41
N LEU A 47 32.10 -12.49 33.69
CA LEU A 47 32.83 -11.82 34.76
C LEU A 47 34.35 -12.01 34.64
N GLU A 48 34.78 -13.17 34.15
CA GLU A 48 36.16 -13.53 33.91
C GLU A 48 36.81 -12.66 32.82
N GLU A 49 36.06 -12.36 31.74
CA GLU A 49 36.52 -11.52 30.64
C GLU A 49 36.68 -10.06 31.08
N ILE A 50 35.72 -9.56 31.88
CA ILE A 50 35.76 -8.22 32.45
C ILE A 50 36.92 -8.11 33.47
N ALA A 51 37.10 -9.13 34.32
CA ALA A 51 38.19 -9.21 35.29
C ALA A 51 39.57 -9.20 34.61
N PHE A 52 39.73 -9.99 33.54
CA PHE A 52 40.95 -10.01 32.73
C PHE A 52 41.25 -8.64 32.10
N SER A 53 40.22 -7.99 31.55
CA SER A 53 40.36 -6.67 30.91
C SER A 53 40.70 -5.57 31.92
N ALA A 54 40.14 -5.63 33.12
CA ALA A 54 40.38 -4.68 34.20
C ALA A 54 41.67 -4.96 35.00
N GLY A 55 42.26 -6.15 34.87
CA GLY A 55 43.44 -6.56 35.64
C GLY A 55 43.16 -6.76 37.13
N VAL A 56 41.94 -7.16 37.49
CA VAL A 56 41.48 -7.34 38.88
C VAL A 56 40.93 -8.75 39.12
N PRO A 57 40.84 -9.22 40.38
CA PRO A 57 40.18 -10.48 40.71
C PRO A 57 38.68 -10.47 40.34
N VAL A 58 38.15 -11.63 39.94
CA VAL A 58 36.75 -11.81 39.55
C VAL A 58 35.79 -11.42 40.67
N GLU A 59 36.20 -11.62 41.92
CA GLU A 59 35.45 -11.28 43.12
C GLU A 59 35.16 -9.77 43.20
N GLN A 60 36.12 -8.93 42.82
CA GLN A 60 35.94 -7.47 42.81
C GLN A 60 34.95 -7.04 41.73
N VAL A 61 35.00 -7.68 40.55
CA VAL A 61 34.02 -7.42 39.47
C VAL A 61 32.62 -7.83 39.92
N ALA A 62 32.48 -8.97 40.60
CA ALA A 62 31.20 -9.44 41.12
C ALA A 62 30.63 -8.50 42.19
N GLU A 63 31.47 -7.90 43.04
CA GLU A 63 31.04 -6.89 44.02
C GLU A 63 30.53 -5.62 43.34
N VAL A 64 31.27 -5.08 42.36
CA VAL A 64 30.85 -3.88 41.62
C VAL A 64 29.61 -4.15 40.78
N LEU A 65 29.49 -5.33 40.17
CA LEU A 65 28.30 -5.71 39.40
C LEU A 65 27.03 -5.66 40.27
N ARG A 66 27.08 -6.12 41.53
CA ARG A 66 25.93 -6.03 42.44
C ARG A 66 25.50 -4.59 42.66
N VAL A 67 26.43 -3.65 42.72
CA VAL A 67 26.11 -2.21 42.83
C VAL A 67 25.46 -1.71 41.55
N VAL A 68 26.02 -2.01 40.38
CA VAL A 68 25.45 -1.62 39.08
C VAL A 68 24.04 -2.19 38.89
N GLN A 69 23.78 -3.43 39.34
CA GLN A 69 22.46 -4.06 39.29
C GLN A 69 21.40 -3.37 40.18
N THR A 70 21.79 -2.48 41.10
CA THR A 70 20.85 -1.64 41.87
C THR A 70 20.38 -0.39 41.12
N PHE A 71 21.04 -0.04 40.01
CA PHE A 71 20.74 1.16 39.24
C PHE A 71 19.36 1.10 38.57
N ASN A 72 18.88 2.25 38.13
CA ASN A 72 17.70 2.38 37.30
C ASN A 72 18.09 2.22 35.82
N PRO A 73 17.34 1.49 34.99
CA PRO A 73 16.10 0.73 35.28
C PRO A 73 16.34 -0.59 36.05
N PRO A 74 15.36 -1.08 36.83
CA PRO A 74 15.53 -2.28 37.64
C PRO A 74 15.70 -3.55 36.79
N GLY A 75 16.66 -4.39 37.16
CA GLY A 75 17.03 -5.59 36.40
C GLY A 75 18.09 -5.36 35.33
N VAL A 76 18.62 -4.15 35.22
CA VAL A 76 19.75 -3.82 34.33
C VAL A 76 21.04 -4.54 34.76
N ALA A 77 21.92 -4.81 33.79
CA ALA A 77 23.15 -5.59 33.97
C ALA A 77 22.91 -7.01 34.52
N ALA A 78 21.71 -7.55 34.30
CA ALA A 78 21.45 -8.97 34.50
C ALA A 78 22.17 -9.80 33.42
N ARG A 79 22.60 -11.00 33.79
CA ARG A 79 23.26 -11.97 32.90
C ARG A 79 22.24 -12.80 32.13
N ASP A 80 21.05 -12.99 32.69
CA ASP A 80 19.95 -13.71 32.05
C ASP A 80 18.57 -13.19 32.49
N LEU A 81 17.52 -13.65 31.80
CA LEU A 81 16.13 -13.25 32.08
C LEU A 81 15.72 -13.57 33.52
N ARG A 82 16.20 -14.67 34.08
CA ARG A 82 15.87 -15.09 35.44
C ARG A 82 16.44 -14.09 36.44
N GLU A 83 17.71 -13.76 36.35
CA GLU A 83 18.38 -12.76 37.19
C GLU A 83 17.72 -11.39 37.04
N CYS A 84 17.38 -10.97 35.82
CA CYS A 84 16.67 -9.71 35.56
C CYS A 84 15.38 -9.60 36.37
N LEU A 85 14.52 -10.63 36.30
CA LEU A 85 13.24 -10.66 37.01
C LEU A 85 13.42 -10.77 38.53
N LEU A 86 14.43 -11.51 39.00
CA LEU A 86 14.74 -11.62 40.44
C LEU A 86 15.21 -10.28 41.01
N LEU A 87 16.08 -9.54 40.30
CA LEU A 87 16.54 -8.21 40.69
C LEU A 87 15.37 -7.22 40.81
N GLN A 88 14.40 -7.29 39.89
CA GLN A 88 13.18 -6.47 39.95
C GLN A 88 12.31 -6.82 41.15
N LEU A 89 12.10 -8.10 41.42
CA LEU A 89 11.31 -8.56 42.57
C LEU A 89 11.99 -8.21 43.90
N GLU A 90 13.32 -8.32 43.97
CA GLU A 90 14.09 -7.95 45.14
C GLU A 90 13.99 -6.45 45.43
N ARG A 91 14.14 -5.60 44.40
CA ARG A 91 13.96 -4.15 44.54
C ARG A 91 12.55 -3.77 44.97
N ALA A 92 11.54 -4.53 44.54
CA ALA A 92 10.15 -4.35 44.95
C ALA A 92 9.86 -4.86 46.38
N GLY A 93 10.87 -5.38 47.12
CA GLY A 93 10.70 -5.94 48.45
C GLY A 93 9.96 -7.28 48.47
N ARG A 94 9.95 -8.01 47.35
CA ARG A 94 9.16 -9.24 47.15
C ARG A 94 10.02 -10.50 47.16
N ARG A 95 11.15 -10.49 47.88
CA ARG A 95 12.10 -11.61 47.93
C ARG A 95 11.50 -12.90 48.50
N ASP A 96 10.58 -12.80 49.46
CA ASP A 96 9.91 -13.94 50.09
C ASP A 96 8.60 -14.36 49.41
N SER A 97 8.31 -13.77 48.25
CA SER A 97 7.05 -13.96 47.55
C SER A 97 6.99 -15.27 46.77
N LEU A 98 5.77 -15.72 46.44
CA LEU A 98 5.57 -16.87 45.56
C LEU A 98 6.15 -16.61 44.16
N GLU A 99 6.12 -15.37 43.70
CA GLU A 99 6.67 -14.99 42.39
C GLU A 99 8.17 -15.19 42.35
N PHE A 100 8.88 -14.78 43.41
CA PHE A 100 10.31 -14.97 43.51
C PHE A 100 10.68 -16.46 43.44
N ARG A 101 9.96 -17.32 44.17
CA ARG A 101 10.15 -18.78 44.14
C ARG A 101 9.89 -19.38 42.75
N ILE A 102 8.85 -18.91 42.06
CA ILE A 102 8.52 -19.36 40.70
C ILE A 102 9.63 -18.96 39.72
N VAL A 103 10.07 -17.71 39.74
CA VAL A 103 11.14 -17.21 38.85
C VAL A 103 12.47 -17.90 39.16
N ASP A 104 12.82 -18.07 40.44
CA ASP A 104 14.07 -18.66 40.90
C ASP A 104 14.26 -20.12 40.45
N ARG A 105 13.20 -20.94 40.47
CA ARG A 105 13.33 -22.40 40.27
C ARG A 105 12.47 -23.00 39.17
N HIS A 106 11.46 -22.28 38.68
CA HIS A 106 10.44 -22.85 37.80
C HIS A 106 10.06 -21.96 36.62
N LEU A 107 10.97 -21.08 36.18
CA LEU A 107 10.73 -20.16 35.07
C LEU A 107 10.36 -20.89 33.76
N GLU A 108 11.00 -22.02 33.45
CA GLU A 108 10.66 -22.82 32.26
C GLU A 108 9.25 -23.42 32.31
N THR A 109 8.84 -23.89 33.48
CA THR A 109 7.51 -24.48 33.70
C THR A 109 6.43 -23.40 33.60
N LEU A 110 6.73 -22.19 34.10
CA LEU A 110 5.90 -21.00 33.92
C LEU A 110 5.77 -20.64 32.43
N ALA A 111 6.87 -20.62 31.68
CA ALA A 111 6.87 -20.30 30.25
C ALA A 111 6.06 -21.31 29.42
N LYS A 112 5.98 -22.57 29.86
CA LYS A 112 5.15 -23.62 29.24
C LYS A 112 3.68 -23.60 29.72
N HIS A 113 3.28 -22.63 30.54
CA HIS A 113 1.95 -22.49 31.14
C HIS A 113 1.47 -23.72 31.92
N ARG A 114 2.39 -24.49 32.53
CA ARG A 114 2.04 -25.72 33.27
C ARG A 114 1.71 -25.45 34.74
N TYR A 115 0.66 -24.68 34.98
CA TYR A 115 0.26 -24.26 36.34
C TYR A 115 -0.02 -25.43 37.31
N PRO A 116 -0.62 -26.56 36.90
CA PRO A 116 -0.81 -27.70 37.82
C PRO A 116 0.49 -28.35 38.29
N GLU A 117 1.53 -28.36 37.46
CA GLU A 117 2.86 -28.87 37.83
C GLU A 117 3.54 -27.92 38.83
N LEU A 118 3.41 -26.61 38.63
CA LEU A 118 3.91 -25.58 39.56
C LEU A 118 3.24 -25.68 40.93
N ALA A 119 1.92 -25.82 40.99
CA ALA A 119 1.16 -25.93 42.23
C ALA A 119 1.65 -27.11 43.09
N ARG A 120 1.86 -28.27 42.47
CA ARG A 120 2.40 -29.47 43.13
C ARG A 120 3.84 -29.27 43.59
N ALA A 121 4.69 -28.71 42.74
CA ALA A 121 6.11 -28.52 43.04
C ALA A 121 6.34 -27.51 44.18
N LEU A 122 5.50 -26.46 44.26
CA LEU A 122 5.63 -25.40 45.25
C LEU A 122 4.80 -25.62 46.51
N GLY A 123 3.92 -26.63 46.52
CA GLY A 123 3.03 -26.96 47.64
C GLY A 123 1.96 -25.89 47.90
N VAL A 124 1.46 -25.26 46.84
CA VAL A 124 0.49 -24.15 46.91
C VAL A 124 -0.74 -24.44 46.06
N ASP A 125 -1.81 -23.72 46.32
CA ASP A 125 -3.05 -23.83 45.55
C ASP A 125 -2.87 -23.36 44.10
N LEU A 126 -3.62 -23.95 43.17
CA LEU A 126 -3.57 -23.63 41.75
C LEU A 126 -3.93 -22.16 41.48
N ASP A 127 -4.88 -21.59 42.21
CA ASP A 127 -5.29 -20.20 42.02
C ASP A 127 -4.24 -19.22 42.55
N ALA A 128 -3.50 -19.60 43.59
CA ALA A 128 -2.35 -18.83 44.06
C ALA A 128 -1.23 -18.78 43.01
N VAL A 129 -0.98 -19.88 42.28
CA VAL A 129 -0.02 -19.92 41.17
C VAL A 129 -0.47 -19.04 40.02
N LYS A 130 -1.76 -19.08 39.63
CA LYS A 130 -2.29 -18.22 38.57
C LYS A 130 -2.14 -16.74 38.91
N ALA A 131 -2.48 -16.36 40.14
CA ALA A 131 -2.35 -14.98 40.61
C ALA A 131 -0.88 -14.53 40.64
N ALA A 132 0.04 -15.42 41.02
CA ALA A 132 1.48 -15.13 40.97
C ALA A 132 1.99 -15.00 39.53
N ALA A 133 1.54 -15.86 38.62
CA ALA A 133 1.87 -15.77 37.20
C ALA A 133 1.41 -14.44 36.58
N GLU A 134 0.20 -13.99 36.90
CA GLU A 134 -0.34 -12.70 36.47
C GLU A 134 0.54 -11.54 36.97
N ARG A 135 0.95 -11.55 38.25
CA ARG A 135 1.87 -10.54 38.79
C ARG A 135 3.25 -10.56 38.13
N ILE A 136 3.78 -11.71 37.74
CA ILE A 136 5.04 -11.83 37.00
C ILE A 136 4.92 -11.18 35.61
N THR A 137 3.76 -11.22 34.97
CA THR A 137 3.56 -10.61 33.65
C THR A 137 3.68 -9.07 33.63
N HIS A 138 3.60 -8.43 34.80
CA HIS A 138 3.79 -6.99 34.95
C HIS A 138 5.26 -6.56 35.12
N LEU A 139 6.19 -7.51 35.26
CA LEU A 139 7.63 -7.22 35.29
C LEU A 139 8.15 -6.90 33.88
N GLU A 140 9.23 -6.12 33.78
CA GLU A 140 9.78 -5.70 32.49
C GLU A 140 10.96 -6.60 32.07
N PRO A 141 10.80 -7.56 31.14
CA PRO A 141 11.87 -8.47 30.75
C PRO A 141 12.99 -7.78 29.94
N ARG A 142 12.84 -6.51 29.53
CA ARG A 142 13.85 -5.74 28.79
C ARG A 142 14.05 -4.37 29.45
N PRO A 143 14.84 -4.29 30.52
CA PRO A 143 15.03 -3.05 31.28
C PRO A 143 15.51 -1.89 30.40
N GLY A 144 16.31 -2.14 29.36
CA GLY A 144 16.79 -1.11 28.43
C GLY A 144 15.73 -0.51 27.49
N ARG A 145 14.50 -1.05 27.45
CA ARG A 145 13.47 -0.66 26.49
C ARG A 145 13.09 0.82 26.54
N GLU A 146 13.11 1.43 27.71
CA GLU A 146 12.80 2.86 27.88
C GLU A 146 13.83 3.79 27.22
N PHE A 147 15.04 3.27 26.96
CA PHE A 147 16.17 4.00 26.41
C PHE A 147 16.50 3.58 24.98
N ALA A 148 15.75 2.64 24.41
CA ALA A 148 15.90 2.27 23.01
C ALA A 148 15.52 3.49 22.16
N SER A 149 16.47 4.01 21.39
CA SER A 149 16.13 4.95 20.33
C SER A 149 15.20 4.23 19.36
N GLU A 150 14.02 4.80 19.11
CA GLU A 150 13.26 4.41 17.93
C GLU A 150 14.07 4.88 16.72
N ASP A 151 15.02 4.06 16.28
CA ASP A 151 15.59 4.16 14.94
C ASP A 151 14.47 3.81 13.96
N GLN A 152 13.56 4.77 13.77
CA GLN A 152 12.58 4.73 12.71
C GLN A 152 13.37 4.80 11.41
N HIS A 153 13.69 3.63 10.87
CA HIS A 153 14.26 3.49 9.55
C HIS A 153 13.20 3.95 8.55
N TYR A 154 13.22 5.24 8.21
CA TYR A 154 12.34 5.80 7.20
C TYR A 154 12.69 5.19 5.85
N VAL A 155 11.78 4.36 5.34
CA VAL A 155 11.91 3.81 4.00
C VAL A 155 11.58 4.92 2.99
N VAL A 156 12.58 5.37 2.25
CA VAL A 156 12.40 6.35 1.18
C VAL A 156 11.97 5.63 -0.10
N PRO A 157 10.78 5.89 -0.65
CA PRO A 157 10.31 5.26 -1.89
C PRO A 157 11.10 5.79 -3.09
N GLU A 158 11.46 4.92 -4.03
CA GLU A 158 12.06 5.33 -5.30
C GLU A 158 11.03 5.66 -6.38
N ILE A 159 9.82 5.12 -6.27
CA ILE A 159 8.71 5.41 -7.19
C ILE A 159 7.57 6.04 -6.42
N LEU A 160 7.02 7.13 -6.96
CA LEU A 160 5.82 7.78 -6.45
C LEU A 160 4.68 7.57 -7.44
N VAL A 161 3.54 7.13 -6.94
CA VAL A 161 2.31 6.97 -7.72
C VAL A 161 1.23 7.86 -7.14
N THR A 162 0.75 8.81 -7.94
CA THR A 162 -0.35 9.69 -7.58
C THR A 162 -1.51 9.53 -8.57
N PRO A 163 -2.78 9.61 -8.11
CA PRO A 163 -3.90 9.68 -9.02
C PRO A 163 -3.77 10.92 -9.90
N ASN A 164 -4.12 10.80 -11.17
CA ASN A 164 -4.20 11.97 -12.03
C ASN A 164 -5.37 12.87 -11.60
N THR A 165 -5.34 14.12 -12.04
CA THR A 165 -6.41 15.08 -11.76
C THR A 165 -7.56 14.90 -12.76
N PRO A 166 -8.83 15.06 -12.35
CA PRO A 166 -9.96 14.97 -13.28
C PRO A 166 -9.82 15.91 -14.49
N GLU A 167 -9.18 17.07 -14.29
CA GLU A 167 -8.91 18.08 -15.30
C GLU A 167 -8.07 17.55 -16.47
N ALA A 168 -7.20 16.56 -16.23
CA ALA A 168 -6.41 15.92 -17.28
C ALA A 168 -7.27 15.21 -18.35
N PHE A 169 -8.51 14.87 -18.01
CA PHE A 169 -9.46 14.19 -18.91
C PHE A 169 -10.53 15.12 -19.49
N HIS A 170 -10.52 16.40 -19.12
CA HIS A 170 -11.47 17.37 -19.64
C HIS A 170 -11.27 17.60 -21.14
N PHE A 171 -12.37 17.76 -21.86
CA PHE A 171 -12.41 18.28 -23.21
C PHE A 171 -11.94 19.72 -23.23
N SER A 172 -11.18 20.05 -24.26
CA SER A 172 -10.96 21.43 -24.69
C SER A 172 -11.67 21.68 -26.03
N VAL A 173 -11.92 22.94 -26.37
CA VAL A 173 -12.57 23.31 -27.64
C VAL A 173 -11.77 22.80 -28.85
N ALA A 174 -10.43 22.76 -28.74
CA ALA A 174 -9.54 22.27 -29.80
C ALA A 174 -9.67 20.75 -30.06
N GLU A 175 -10.20 20.00 -29.11
CA GLU A 175 -10.38 18.55 -29.23
C GLU A 175 -11.68 18.16 -29.94
N ILE A 176 -12.59 19.10 -30.17
CA ILE A 176 -13.85 18.89 -30.91
C ILE A 176 -13.62 19.26 -32.37
N ARG A 177 -13.33 18.25 -33.21
CA ARG A 177 -12.93 18.42 -34.61
C ARG A 177 -14.10 18.55 -35.58
N ASP A 178 -15.14 17.76 -35.37
CA ASP A 178 -16.28 17.65 -36.30
C ASP A 178 -17.59 17.89 -35.56
N LEU A 179 -17.83 19.17 -35.24
CA LEU A 179 -19.06 19.62 -34.57
C LEU A 179 -20.30 19.32 -35.41
N ASP A 180 -20.19 19.46 -36.72
CA ASP A 180 -21.32 19.28 -37.66
C ASP A 180 -21.80 17.82 -37.65
N ARG A 181 -20.88 16.85 -37.64
CA ARG A 181 -21.19 15.42 -37.47
C ARG A 181 -21.83 15.11 -36.11
N LEU A 182 -21.38 15.76 -35.05
CA LEU A 182 -21.96 15.55 -33.72
C LEU A 182 -23.41 16.05 -33.69
N VAL A 183 -23.66 17.25 -34.21
CA VAL A 183 -25.00 17.84 -34.31
C VAL A 183 -25.92 16.99 -35.20
N ALA A 184 -25.41 16.48 -36.33
CA ALA A 184 -26.16 15.57 -37.20
C ALA A 184 -26.59 14.28 -36.48
N THR A 185 -25.76 13.78 -35.55
CA THR A 185 -26.09 12.58 -34.77
C THR A 185 -27.29 12.81 -33.83
N TRP A 186 -27.49 14.05 -33.37
CA TRP A 186 -28.63 14.43 -32.53
C TRP A 186 -29.83 14.94 -33.31
N ALA A 187 -29.76 15.05 -34.64
CA ALA A 187 -30.85 15.58 -35.47
C ALA A 187 -32.22 14.90 -35.21
N PRO A 188 -32.32 13.57 -35.05
CA PRO A 188 -33.59 12.92 -34.74
C PRO A 188 -34.15 13.25 -33.35
N LEU A 189 -33.31 13.63 -32.38
CA LEU A 189 -33.73 14.01 -31.01
C LEU A 189 -34.25 15.45 -30.93
N LEU A 190 -33.90 16.28 -31.91
CA LEU A 190 -34.35 17.66 -32.01
C LEU A 190 -35.80 17.78 -32.49
N GLU A 191 -36.29 16.75 -33.20
CA GLU A 191 -37.58 16.72 -33.89
C GLU A 191 -38.66 15.95 -33.11
N ALA A 192 -38.30 15.28 -32.01
CA ALA A 192 -39.25 14.61 -31.13
C ALA A 192 -39.97 15.64 -30.21
N PRO A 193 -41.31 15.64 -30.12
CA PRO A 193 -42.02 16.49 -29.17
C PRO A 193 -41.64 16.08 -27.73
N ALA A 194 -41.50 17.08 -26.84
CA ALA A 194 -41.15 16.86 -25.44
C ALA A 194 -42.09 15.80 -24.80
N PRO A 195 -41.59 14.86 -23.98
CA PRO A 195 -42.47 13.97 -23.24
C PRO A 195 -43.37 14.81 -22.31
N PRO A 196 -44.67 14.47 -22.17
CA PRO A 196 -45.54 15.17 -21.24
C PRO A 196 -44.97 15.05 -19.82
N PRO A 197 -45.14 16.09 -18.97
CA PRO A 197 -44.68 16.03 -17.58
C PRO A 197 -45.33 14.82 -16.90
N THR A 198 -44.51 13.99 -16.26
CA THR A 198 -44.95 12.87 -15.44
C THR A 198 -45.94 13.36 -14.39
N ALA A 199 -47.23 13.12 -14.63
CA ALA A 199 -48.26 13.21 -13.60
C ALA A 199 -48.00 12.13 -12.55
N GLY A 200 -48.44 12.42 -11.32
CA GLY A 200 -48.02 11.74 -10.11
C GLY A 200 -48.22 10.23 -10.10
N ALA A 201 -47.47 9.61 -9.19
CA ALA A 201 -47.59 8.21 -8.81
C ALA A 201 -49.06 7.75 -8.70
N PRO A 202 -49.37 6.52 -9.15
CA PRO A 202 -50.48 5.78 -8.60
C PRO A 202 -50.00 4.68 -7.67
N ASP A 203 -50.72 4.61 -6.56
CA ASP A 203 -50.70 3.57 -5.55
C ASP A 203 -50.83 2.15 -6.11
N SER A 204 -50.36 1.23 -5.28
CA SER A 204 -50.50 -0.22 -5.36
C SER A 204 -51.91 -0.72 -5.69
N GLY A 205 -52.01 -1.62 -6.67
CA GLY A 205 -53.19 -2.46 -6.93
C GLY A 205 -52.84 -3.62 -7.88
N THR A 206 -53.23 -4.82 -7.48
CA THR A 206 -52.93 -6.18 -8.03
C THR A 206 -53.47 -6.48 -9.45
N PRO A 207 -53.05 -7.60 -10.08
CA PRO A 207 -53.09 -7.80 -11.53
C PRO A 207 -54.43 -8.34 -12.05
N GLY A 208 -54.85 -7.88 -13.22
CA GLY A 208 -55.97 -8.38 -14.00
C GLY A 208 -55.56 -8.55 -15.47
N ASP A 209 -55.72 -9.78 -15.94
CA ASP A 209 -55.49 -10.29 -17.29
C ASP A 209 -56.39 -9.59 -18.34
N HIS A 210 -55.86 -9.39 -19.56
CA HIS A 210 -56.56 -9.43 -20.87
C HIS A 210 -55.74 -8.70 -21.95
N GLY A 211 -55.32 -9.48 -22.96
CA GLY A 211 -54.70 -8.98 -24.17
C GLY A 211 -55.67 -8.21 -25.07
N ALA A 212 -55.15 -7.22 -25.78
CA ALA A 212 -55.75 -6.71 -27.00
C ALA A 212 -54.66 -6.08 -27.88
N ALA A 213 -54.72 -6.49 -29.14
CA ALA A 213 -53.86 -6.15 -30.26
C ALA A 213 -53.53 -4.66 -30.40
N THR A 214 -52.26 -4.38 -30.64
CA THR A 214 -51.74 -3.14 -31.20
C THR A 214 -52.35 -2.88 -32.58
N ALA A 215 -53.31 -1.95 -32.63
CA ALA A 215 -53.77 -1.36 -33.87
C ALA A 215 -52.72 -0.37 -34.38
N ALA A 216 -51.98 -0.79 -35.41
CA ALA A 216 -51.13 0.08 -36.20
C ALA A 216 -52.01 1.04 -37.02
N LEU A 217 -52.03 2.33 -36.63
CA LEU A 217 -52.48 3.40 -37.51
C LEU A 217 -51.27 3.92 -38.29
N VAL A 218 -51.21 3.47 -39.54
CA VAL A 218 -50.34 4.00 -40.58
C VAL A 218 -50.87 5.37 -41.01
N THR A 219 -50.16 6.42 -40.61
CA THR A 219 -50.21 7.72 -41.29
C THR A 219 -48.80 8.19 -41.59
N GLY A 220 -48.43 8.06 -42.87
CA GLY A 220 -47.59 9.01 -43.60
C GLY A 220 -46.16 9.26 -43.11
N GLY A 221 -45.21 8.60 -43.77
CA GLY A 221 -43.91 9.18 -44.16
C GLY A 221 -42.91 9.49 -43.04
N TRP A 222 -41.69 8.97 -43.20
CA TRP A 222 -40.51 9.16 -42.34
C TRP A 222 -40.44 8.24 -41.11
N THR A 223 -39.98 7.01 -41.34
CA THR A 223 -39.39 6.19 -40.28
C THR A 223 -38.02 6.76 -39.94
N PHE A 224 -37.93 7.63 -38.93
CA PHE A 224 -36.66 7.93 -38.28
C PHE A 224 -36.14 6.61 -37.67
N GLY A 225 -34.93 6.19 -38.05
CA GLY A 225 -34.29 5.03 -37.42
C GLY A 225 -34.21 5.20 -35.89
N PRO A 226 -34.14 4.11 -35.12
CA PRO A 226 -34.07 4.20 -33.67
C PRO A 226 -32.84 5.02 -33.28
N VAL A 227 -33.04 6.13 -32.59
CA VAL A 227 -31.93 6.95 -32.10
C VAL A 227 -31.05 6.08 -31.22
N ASP A 228 -29.75 6.10 -31.51
CA ASP A 228 -28.76 5.40 -30.71
C ASP A 228 -28.94 5.71 -29.21
N PRO A 229 -29.16 4.70 -28.36
CA PRO A 229 -29.46 4.92 -26.94
C PRO A 229 -28.36 5.68 -26.21
N PHE A 230 -27.09 5.47 -26.57
CA PHE A 230 -25.96 6.20 -25.98
C PHE A 230 -25.98 7.69 -26.36
N ALA A 231 -26.19 8.01 -27.65
CA ALA A 231 -26.32 9.39 -28.10
C ALA A 231 -27.49 10.11 -27.43
N ARG A 232 -28.60 9.41 -27.17
CA ARG A 232 -29.73 9.93 -26.39
C ARG A 232 -29.33 10.19 -24.94
N ALA A 233 -28.67 9.25 -24.26
CA ALA A 233 -28.21 9.45 -22.89
C ALA A 233 -27.26 10.65 -22.76
N VAL A 234 -26.33 10.82 -23.72
CA VAL A 234 -25.45 12.00 -23.77
C VAL A 234 -26.25 13.28 -23.99
N TRP A 235 -27.23 13.27 -24.90
CA TRP A 235 -28.11 14.41 -25.18
C TRP A 235 -28.95 14.82 -23.97
N ASP A 236 -29.54 13.87 -23.26
CA ASP A 236 -30.33 14.11 -22.04
C ASP A 236 -29.45 14.63 -20.90
N GLY A 237 -28.16 14.28 -20.93
CA GLY A 237 -27.13 14.82 -20.04
C GLY A 237 -26.65 16.24 -20.37
N LEU A 238 -27.06 16.85 -21.49
CA LEU A 238 -26.73 18.23 -21.83
C LEU A 238 -27.68 19.23 -21.16
N SER A 239 -27.18 20.43 -20.86
CA SER A 239 -28.01 21.52 -20.34
C SER A 239 -29.01 22.02 -21.38
N ASP A 240 -30.13 22.61 -20.93
CA ASP A 240 -31.13 23.23 -21.81
C ASP A 240 -30.51 24.31 -22.71
N ARG A 241 -29.54 25.05 -22.18
CA ARG A 241 -28.79 26.07 -22.93
C ARG A 241 -28.03 25.45 -24.10
N THR A 242 -27.28 24.36 -23.87
CA THR A 242 -26.53 23.68 -24.94
C THR A 242 -27.49 23.09 -25.96
N ARG A 243 -28.59 22.47 -25.53
CA ARG A 243 -29.62 21.93 -26.45
C ARG A 243 -30.27 23.02 -27.31
N ALA A 244 -30.53 24.20 -26.75
CA ALA A 244 -31.01 25.37 -27.50
C ALA A 244 -29.98 25.87 -28.52
N LEU A 245 -28.70 25.96 -28.14
CA LEU A 245 -27.61 26.36 -29.05
C LEU A 245 -27.41 25.35 -30.19
N VAL A 246 -27.59 24.04 -29.94
CA VAL A 246 -27.57 23.02 -31.01
C VAL A 246 -28.71 23.26 -32.02
N ARG A 247 -29.93 23.56 -31.55
CA ARG A 247 -31.06 23.90 -32.43
C ARG A 247 -30.77 25.14 -33.26
N GLN A 248 -30.25 26.19 -32.62
CA GLN A 248 -29.91 27.44 -33.29
C GLN A 248 -28.81 27.24 -34.34
N TYR A 249 -27.74 26.53 -34.01
CA TYR A 249 -26.63 26.25 -34.94
C TYR A 249 -27.09 25.44 -36.16
N ARG A 250 -28.02 24.48 -35.98
CA ARG A 250 -28.60 23.70 -37.08
C ARG A 250 -29.43 24.57 -38.04
N GLN A 251 -30.15 25.57 -37.51
CA GLN A 251 -30.96 26.50 -38.32
C GLN A 251 -30.09 27.56 -39.00
N THR A 252 -29.08 28.07 -38.30
CA THR A 252 -28.19 29.13 -38.78
C THR A 252 -26.77 28.87 -38.29
N PRO A 253 -25.93 28.20 -39.10
CA PRO A 253 -24.54 27.91 -38.74
C PRO A 253 -23.66 29.14 -38.95
N ASP A 254 -23.71 30.09 -38.02
CA ASP A 254 -22.83 31.25 -38.00
C ASP A 254 -21.63 31.07 -37.04
N PRO A 255 -20.51 31.79 -37.24
CA PRO A 255 -19.31 31.64 -36.41
C PRO A 255 -19.52 31.97 -34.92
N ALA A 256 -20.42 32.90 -34.58
CA ALA A 256 -20.66 33.30 -33.20
C ALA A 256 -21.46 32.22 -32.47
N THR A 257 -22.51 31.68 -33.09
CA THR A 257 -23.26 30.53 -32.58
C THR A 257 -22.38 29.29 -32.48
N ARG A 258 -21.49 29.05 -33.45
CA ARG A 258 -20.50 27.95 -33.39
C ARG A 258 -19.61 28.05 -32.17
N SER A 259 -19.05 29.24 -31.92
CA SER A 259 -18.16 29.48 -30.77
C SER A 259 -18.90 29.30 -29.44
N ALA A 260 -20.09 29.90 -29.32
CA ALA A 260 -20.93 29.77 -28.13
C ALA A 260 -21.34 28.31 -27.86
N LEU A 261 -21.68 27.56 -28.91
CA LEU A 261 -22.01 26.14 -28.82
C LEU A 261 -20.79 25.32 -28.37
N LEU A 262 -19.62 25.52 -28.96
CA LEU A 262 -18.41 24.80 -28.57
C LEU A 262 -18.05 25.02 -27.11
N THR A 263 -18.14 26.25 -26.60
CA THR A 263 -17.90 26.55 -25.18
C THR A 263 -18.93 25.90 -24.26
N ALA A 264 -20.21 25.98 -24.61
CA ALA A 264 -21.28 25.37 -23.80
C ALA A 264 -21.21 23.84 -23.79
N LEU A 265 -20.98 23.24 -24.96
CA LEU A 265 -20.82 21.82 -25.15
C LEU A 265 -19.60 21.29 -24.39
N CYS A 266 -18.46 21.96 -24.49
CA CYS A 266 -17.25 21.60 -23.76
C CYS A 266 -17.50 21.53 -22.23
N ARG A 267 -18.21 22.53 -21.69
CA ARG A 267 -18.60 22.54 -20.27
C ARG A 267 -19.48 21.33 -19.91
N ASP A 268 -20.50 21.05 -20.70
CA ASP A 268 -21.44 19.95 -20.43
C ASP A 268 -20.76 18.57 -20.59
N LEU A 269 -19.89 18.40 -21.59
CA LEU A 269 -19.09 17.20 -21.76
C LEU A 269 -18.17 16.98 -20.55
N ASN A 270 -17.53 18.03 -20.03
CA ASN A 270 -16.69 17.93 -18.83
C ASN A 270 -17.49 17.57 -17.57
N ARG A 271 -18.72 18.05 -17.46
CA ARG A 271 -19.67 17.63 -16.41
C ARG A 271 -20.02 16.14 -16.54
N LEU A 272 -20.24 15.64 -17.76
CA LEU A 272 -20.52 14.22 -18.00
C LEU A 272 -19.30 13.34 -17.72
N VAL A 273 -18.10 13.79 -18.10
CA VAL A 273 -16.83 13.09 -17.83
C VAL A 273 -16.60 12.93 -16.33
N THR A 274 -16.79 13.98 -15.53
CA THR A 274 -16.58 13.96 -14.08
C THR A 274 -17.75 13.38 -13.27
N GLY A 275 -18.94 13.31 -13.88
CA GLY A 275 -20.18 12.85 -13.27
C GLY A 275 -20.27 11.33 -13.02
N PRO A 276 -21.49 10.80 -12.85
CA PRO A 276 -21.75 9.36 -12.72
C PRO A 276 -21.21 8.56 -13.90
N SER A 277 -21.08 7.25 -13.74
CA SER A 277 -20.61 6.41 -14.85
C SER A 277 -21.59 6.44 -16.02
N LEU A 278 -21.07 6.71 -17.23
CA LEU A 278 -21.80 6.61 -18.49
C LEU A 278 -21.89 5.16 -18.98
N PHE A 279 -21.27 4.21 -18.27
CA PHE A 279 -21.29 2.80 -18.63
C PHE A 279 -22.59 2.15 -18.16
N ASP A 280 -23.59 2.17 -19.05
CA ASP A 280 -24.82 1.38 -18.90
C ASP A 280 -24.95 0.41 -20.08
N ARG A 281 -25.02 -0.89 -19.79
CA ARG A 281 -25.10 -1.95 -20.82
C ARG A 281 -26.31 -1.79 -21.73
N ALA A 282 -27.43 -1.26 -21.21
CA ALA A 282 -28.62 -1.02 -22.02
C ALA A 282 -28.43 0.18 -22.96
N ALA A 283 -27.77 1.24 -22.49
CA ALA A 283 -27.47 2.41 -23.31
C ALA A 283 -26.38 2.16 -24.36
N LEU A 284 -25.48 1.19 -24.14
CA LEU A 284 -24.39 0.87 -25.06
C LEU A 284 -24.81 -0.09 -26.20
N SER A 285 -26.04 -0.59 -26.21
CA SER A 285 -26.52 -1.52 -27.24
C SER A 285 -26.65 -0.80 -28.59
N GLY A 286 -25.79 -1.16 -29.55
CA GLY A 286 -25.82 -0.60 -30.91
C GLY A 286 -24.51 0.04 -31.40
N ARG A 287 -23.51 0.23 -30.52
CA ARG A 287 -22.15 0.69 -30.89
C ARG A 287 -21.08 -0.34 -30.59
N SER A 288 -20.01 -0.28 -31.38
CA SER A 288 -18.80 -1.07 -31.15
C SER A 288 -17.84 -0.29 -30.26
N PHE A 289 -17.56 -0.82 -29.07
CA PHE A 289 -16.54 -0.32 -28.16
C PHE A 289 -15.37 -1.30 -28.12
N SER A 290 -14.18 -0.81 -27.81
CA SER A 290 -12.99 -1.66 -27.67
C SER A 290 -13.14 -2.66 -26.52
N ALA A 291 -12.49 -3.81 -26.66
CA ALA A 291 -12.50 -4.84 -25.61
C ALA A 291 -11.95 -4.31 -24.28
N GLU A 292 -10.97 -3.40 -24.31
CA GLU A 292 -10.44 -2.73 -23.12
C GLU A 292 -11.48 -1.84 -22.45
N THR A 293 -12.18 -1.00 -23.22
CA THR A 293 -13.22 -0.10 -22.68
C THR A 293 -14.37 -0.88 -22.03
N LEU A 294 -14.81 -1.97 -22.67
CA LEU A 294 -15.84 -2.84 -22.10
C LEU A 294 -15.35 -3.58 -20.85
N ALA A 295 -14.09 -4.03 -20.81
CA ALA A 295 -13.51 -4.67 -19.64
C ALA A 295 -13.45 -3.69 -18.46
N ARG A 296 -12.94 -2.47 -18.68
CA ARG A 296 -12.93 -1.39 -17.68
C ARG A 296 -14.32 -1.09 -17.16
N GLY A 297 -15.32 -0.98 -18.03
CA GLY A 297 -16.70 -0.72 -17.60
C GLY A 297 -17.27 -1.79 -16.66
N ARG A 298 -16.93 -3.07 -16.89
CA ARG A 298 -17.35 -4.19 -16.03
C ARG A 298 -16.67 -4.19 -14.65
N GLU A 299 -15.52 -3.52 -14.51
CA GLU A 299 -14.79 -3.41 -13.25
C GLU A 299 -15.42 -2.37 -12.29
N HIS A 300 -16.39 -1.59 -12.77
CA HIS A 300 -17.06 -0.50 -12.04
C HIS A 300 -16.04 0.48 -11.40
N PRO A 301 -15.22 1.16 -12.22
CA PRO A 301 -14.14 1.99 -11.73
C PRO A 301 -14.66 3.18 -10.91
N ARG A 302 -13.83 3.63 -9.98
CA ARG A 302 -14.11 4.77 -9.09
C ARG A 302 -13.04 5.84 -9.26
N GLY A 303 -13.27 7.01 -8.66
CA GLY A 303 -12.32 8.11 -8.71
C GLY A 303 -11.88 8.45 -10.13
N ILE A 304 -10.57 8.57 -10.34
CA ILE A 304 -9.99 8.99 -11.62
C ILE A 304 -10.20 7.98 -12.75
N SER A 305 -10.17 6.68 -12.45
CA SER A 305 -10.42 5.61 -13.42
C SER A 305 -11.84 5.69 -14.01
N ARG A 306 -12.83 6.18 -13.24
CA ARG A 306 -14.20 6.44 -13.73
C ARG A 306 -14.21 7.61 -14.73
N VAL A 307 -13.50 8.68 -14.40
CA VAL A 307 -13.40 9.87 -15.25
C VAL A 307 -12.79 9.50 -16.60
N LYS A 308 -11.69 8.73 -16.60
CA LYS A 308 -11.10 8.19 -17.83
C LYS A 308 -12.07 7.30 -18.61
N LEU A 309 -12.80 6.41 -17.94
CA LEU A 309 -13.80 5.56 -18.60
C LEU A 309 -14.89 6.39 -19.31
N ASN A 310 -15.46 7.39 -18.63
CA ASN A 310 -16.46 8.26 -19.23
C ASN A 310 -15.90 9.01 -20.45
N ARG A 311 -14.65 9.49 -20.36
CA ARG A 311 -13.94 10.13 -21.47
C ARG A 311 -13.78 9.17 -22.65
N LEU A 312 -13.29 7.95 -22.41
CA LEU A 312 -13.12 6.92 -23.45
C LEU A 312 -14.45 6.55 -24.12
N LEU A 313 -15.52 6.41 -23.36
CA LEU A 313 -16.85 6.10 -23.90
C LEU A 313 -17.33 7.20 -24.87
N LEU A 314 -17.13 8.47 -24.53
CA LEU A 314 -17.49 9.59 -25.41
C LEU A 314 -16.62 9.60 -26.69
N GLU A 315 -15.31 9.39 -26.58
CA GLU A 315 -14.40 9.33 -27.72
C GLU A 315 -14.67 8.17 -28.68
N GLU A 316 -14.91 6.97 -28.14
CA GLU A 316 -15.20 5.77 -28.92
C GLU A 316 -16.62 5.78 -29.47
N ALA A 317 -17.59 6.34 -28.74
CA ALA A 317 -18.92 6.53 -29.26
C ALA A 317 -18.87 7.44 -30.48
N PHE A 318 -18.22 8.60 -30.43
CA PHE A 318 -18.19 9.57 -31.53
C PHE A 318 -16.82 9.60 -32.23
N PRO A 319 -16.43 8.55 -32.98
CA PRO A 319 -15.15 8.53 -33.65
C PRO A 319 -15.12 9.64 -34.70
N ARG A 320 -13.99 10.32 -34.82
CA ARG A 320 -13.74 11.50 -35.69
C ARG A 320 -14.31 12.83 -35.17
N VAL A 321 -15.20 12.82 -34.19
CA VAL A 321 -15.66 14.07 -33.54
C VAL A 321 -14.62 14.54 -32.53
N PHE A 322 -14.12 13.63 -31.70
CA PHE A 322 -13.19 13.95 -30.63
C PHE A 322 -11.77 13.47 -30.91
N LEU A 323 -10.78 14.26 -30.47
CA LEU A 323 -9.40 13.80 -30.33
C LEU A 323 -9.28 12.87 -29.12
N ARG A 324 -8.47 11.80 -29.29
CA ARG A 324 -8.18 10.86 -28.21
C ARG A 324 -7.27 11.50 -27.16
N ASN A 325 -7.69 11.43 -25.91
CA ASN A 325 -6.88 11.77 -24.76
C ASN A 325 -5.88 10.64 -24.46
N THR A 326 -4.62 10.99 -24.18
CA THR A 326 -3.53 10.05 -23.91
C THR A 326 -3.13 9.97 -22.44
N GLU A 327 -3.86 10.66 -21.56
CA GLU A 327 -3.56 10.71 -20.13
C GLU A 327 -3.85 9.36 -19.47
N GLU A 328 -3.07 9.03 -18.44
CA GLU A 328 -3.24 7.81 -17.65
C GLU A 328 -3.93 8.07 -16.32
N ASP A 329 -4.55 7.02 -15.77
CA ASP A 329 -5.29 7.07 -14.49
C ASP A 329 -4.39 7.54 -13.34
N TYR A 330 -3.12 7.13 -13.39
CA TYR A 330 -2.12 7.37 -12.36
C TYR A 330 -0.83 7.89 -12.99
N LEU A 331 -0.26 8.91 -12.36
CA LEU A 331 1.04 9.45 -12.70
C LEU A 331 2.11 8.70 -11.91
N VAL A 332 3.12 8.20 -12.62
CA VAL A 332 4.27 7.51 -12.04
C VAL A 332 5.50 8.38 -12.23
N SER A 333 6.12 8.78 -11.12
CA SER A 333 7.36 9.55 -11.10
C SER A 333 8.42 8.86 -10.25
N THR A 334 9.68 9.22 -10.48
CA THR A 334 10.80 8.78 -9.64
C THR A 334 11.04 9.79 -8.54
N ASN A 335 11.31 9.30 -7.34
CA ASN A 335 11.80 10.15 -6.27
C ASN A 335 13.30 10.40 -6.48
N ASN A 336 13.65 11.59 -6.97
CA ASN A 336 15.04 11.94 -7.29
C ASN A 336 15.72 12.71 -6.16
N ASP A 337 15.06 12.95 -5.03
CA ASP A 337 15.58 13.78 -3.94
C ASP A 337 16.88 13.22 -3.33
N THR A 338 17.12 11.93 -3.50
CA THR A 338 18.31 11.23 -2.98
C THR A 338 19.41 11.00 -4.02
N LEU A 339 19.18 11.32 -5.30
CA LEU A 339 20.10 11.03 -6.38
C LEU A 339 20.91 12.28 -6.77
N PRO A 340 22.25 12.29 -6.57
CA PRO A 340 23.06 13.45 -6.91
C PRO A 340 23.08 13.70 -8.42
N HIS A 341 23.00 14.96 -8.83
CA HIS A 341 23.16 15.36 -10.22
C HIS A 341 24.61 15.21 -10.67
N LEU A 342 24.94 14.06 -11.26
CA LEU A 342 26.28 13.78 -11.76
C LEU A 342 26.57 14.55 -13.05
N ARG A 343 27.69 15.29 -13.07
CA ARG A 343 28.22 15.99 -14.25
C ARG A 343 29.72 15.76 -14.34
N ILE A 344 30.24 15.78 -15.56
CA ILE A 344 31.69 15.74 -15.79
C ILE A 344 32.22 17.16 -15.67
N SER A 345 33.19 17.37 -14.76
CA SER A 345 33.81 18.66 -14.52
C SER A 345 34.41 19.26 -15.81
N HIS A 346 34.18 20.56 -16.03
CA HIS A 346 34.69 21.29 -17.19
C HIS A 346 36.22 21.41 -17.17
N THR A 347 36.84 21.38 -15.99
CA THR A 347 38.30 21.40 -15.78
C THR A 347 39.05 20.37 -16.64
N TYR A 348 38.50 19.17 -16.80
CA TYR A 348 39.12 18.13 -17.62
C TYR A 348 39.06 18.43 -19.12
N LYS A 349 38.02 19.13 -19.58
CA LYS A 349 37.93 19.61 -20.97
C LYS A 349 38.95 20.72 -21.22
N ASP A 350 39.14 21.61 -20.25
CA ASP A 350 40.08 22.73 -20.36
C ASP A 350 41.53 22.23 -20.32
N LEU A 351 41.83 21.23 -19.49
CA LEU A 351 43.12 20.53 -19.47
C LEU A 351 43.45 19.91 -20.83
N MET A 352 42.47 19.32 -21.52
CA MET A 352 42.69 18.77 -22.87
C MET A 352 42.98 19.85 -23.92
N ALA A 353 42.42 21.05 -23.76
CA ALA A 353 42.57 22.17 -24.68
C ALA A 353 43.92 22.92 -24.51
N ARG A 354 44.64 22.68 -23.41
CA ARG A 354 45.95 23.30 -23.17
C ARG A 354 47.03 22.74 -24.12
N PRO A 355 47.87 23.58 -24.74
CA PRO A 355 48.97 23.16 -25.63
C PRO A 355 49.99 22.25 -24.93
N ASP A 356 50.32 22.54 -23.67
CA ASP A 356 51.39 21.87 -22.88
C ASP A 356 51.04 20.46 -22.37
N SER A 357 49.85 19.94 -22.70
CA SER A 357 49.45 18.60 -22.24
C SER A 357 50.06 17.51 -23.11
N SER A 358 50.74 16.54 -22.51
CA SER A 358 51.28 15.39 -23.24
C SER A 358 50.17 14.56 -23.89
N GLU A 359 50.48 13.89 -24.99
CA GLU A 359 49.51 13.06 -25.73
C GLU A 359 48.96 11.91 -24.87
N GLU A 360 49.81 11.32 -24.03
CA GLU A 360 49.44 10.30 -23.05
C GLU A 360 48.41 10.82 -22.03
N VAL A 361 48.61 12.03 -21.49
CA VAL A 361 47.67 12.65 -20.55
C VAL A 361 46.33 12.94 -21.23
N ARG A 362 46.34 13.45 -22.47
CA ARG A 362 45.11 13.67 -23.25
C ARG A 362 44.36 12.36 -23.52
N ALA A 363 45.07 11.28 -23.82
CA ALA A 363 44.48 9.96 -24.03
C ALA A 363 43.83 9.41 -22.75
N TYR A 364 44.53 9.49 -21.62
CA TYR A 364 44.02 9.08 -20.31
C TYR A 364 42.75 9.85 -19.91
N ILE A 365 42.78 11.19 -20.01
CA ILE A 365 41.62 12.04 -19.67
C ILE A 365 40.43 11.68 -20.57
N ARG A 366 40.65 11.47 -21.87
CA ARG A 366 39.59 11.08 -22.82
C ARG A 366 38.95 9.74 -22.44
N GLU A 367 39.75 8.76 -22.04
CA GLU A 367 39.27 7.47 -21.55
C GLU A 367 38.41 7.62 -20.28
N LYS A 368 38.90 8.37 -19.28
CA LYS A 368 38.14 8.61 -18.04
C LYS A 368 36.85 9.40 -18.27
N ILE A 369 36.86 10.38 -19.19
CA ILE A 369 35.63 11.08 -19.61
C ILE A 369 34.65 10.10 -20.26
N ARG A 370 35.11 9.18 -21.11
CA ARG A 370 34.25 8.15 -21.73
C ARG A 370 33.64 7.23 -20.66
N ALA A 371 34.45 6.76 -19.71
CA ALA A 371 33.99 5.94 -18.59
C ALA A 371 32.96 6.69 -17.72
N GLY A 372 33.22 7.96 -17.41
CA GLY A 372 32.28 8.83 -16.67
C GLY A 372 30.95 9.04 -17.42
N LYS A 373 31.00 9.31 -18.73
CA LYS A 373 29.78 9.40 -19.56
C LYS A 373 29.00 8.09 -19.55
N TYR A 374 29.69 6.96 -19.65
CA TYR A 374 29.06 5.64 -19.62
C TYR A 374 28.37 5.38 -18.28
N LEU A 375 28.99 5.75 -17.15
CA LEU A 375 28.38 5.63 -15.82
C LEU A 375 27.11 6.48 -15.71
N ILE A 376 27.15 7.75 -16.12
CA ILE A 376 25.99 8.66 -16.08
C ILE A 376 24.85 8.10 -16.94
N LYS A 377 25.15 7.63 -18.15
CA LYS A 377 24.18 7.00 -19.05
C LYS A 377 23.59 5.72 -18.43
N SER A 378 24.41 4.91 -17.76
CA SER A 378 23.96 3.67 -17.13
C SER A 378 23.03 3.96 -15.93
N LEU A 379 23.30 5.01 -15.16
CA LEU A 379 22.43 5.45 -14.07
C LEU A 379 21.06 5.94 -14.60
N GLN A 380 21.07 6.75 -15.66
CA GLN A 380 19.84 7.20 -16.34
C GLN A 380 19.04 6.02 -16.89
N LEU A 381 19.70 5.05 -17.53
CA LEU A 381 19.05 3.84 -18.04
C LEU A 381 18.42 3.03 -16.90
N ARG A 382 19.11 2.89 -15.76
CA ARG A 382 18.56 2.21 -14.58
C ARG A 382 17.31 2.92 -14.06
N GLN A 383 17.34 4.25 -13.94
CA GLN A 383 16.18 5.05 -13.53
C GLN A 383 15.01 4.89 -14.50
N GLN A 384 15.28 4.97 -15.80
CA GLN A 384 14.26 4.78 -16.84
C GLN A 384 13.67 3.38 -16.80
N THR A 385 14.49 2.35 -16.60
CA THR A 385 14.03 0.96 -16.49
C THR A 385 13.11 0.79 -15.28
N LEU A 386 13.50 1.34 -14.13
CA LEU A 386 12.69 1.30 -12.91
C LEU A 386 11.36 2.03 -13.10
N LEU A 387 11.37 3.21 -13.73
CA LEU A 387 10.17 3.97 -14.06
C LEU A 387 9.25 3.20 -15.02
N ASN A 388 9.80 2.56 -16.05
CA ASN A 388 9.03 1.75 -16.99
C ASN A 388 8.40 0.53 -16.30
N ILE A 389 9.12 -0.12 -15.40
CA ILE A 389 8.59 -1.20 -14.55
C ILE A 389 7.45 -0.66 -13.67
N GLY A 390 7.63 0.48 -13.00
CA GLY A 390 6.59 1.11 -12.18
C GLY A 390 5.33 1.43 -12.96
N ARG A 391 5.46 1.97 -14.18
CA ARG A 391 4.33 2.23 -15.10
C ARG A 391 3.60 0.95 -15.49
N GLU A 392 4.33 -0.11 -15.81
CA GLU A 392 3.71 -1.38 -16.19
C GLU A 392 3.01 -2.06 -15.00
N ILE A 393 3.56 -1.94 -13.79
CA ILE A 393 2.91 -2.40 -12.56
C ILE A 393 1.57 -1.69 -12.39
N VAL A 394 1.58 -0.35 -12.45
CA VAL A 394 0.38 0.49 -12.29
C VAL A 394 -0.67 0.19 -13.34
N ARG A 395 -0.24 0.01 -14.60
CA ARG A 395 -1.13 -0.35 -15.71
C ARG A 395 -1.85 -1.68 -15.49
N ARG A 396 -1.17 -2.68 -14.93
CA ARG A 396 -1.73 -4.03 -14.68
C ARG A 396 -2.53 -4.11 -13.37
N GLN A 397 -2.22 -3.27 -12.40
CA GLN A 397 -2.78 -3.32 -11.04
C GLN A 397 -3.80 -2.22 -10.76
N ARG A 398 -4.48 -1.67 -11.79
CA ARG A 398 -5.43 -0.55 -11.62
C ARG A 398 -6.42 -0.76 -10.46
N GLU A 399 -6.98 -1.96 -10.33
CA GLU A 399 -7.92 -2.27 -9.25
C GLU A 399 -7.30 -2.21 -7.84
N PHE A 400 -6.03 -2.58 -7.69
CA PHE A 400 -5.31 -2.43 -6.43
C PHE A 400 -5.22 -0.95 -6.04
N PHE A 401 -4.87 -0.08 -6.99
CA PHE A 401 -4.74 1.36 -6.70
C PHE A 401 -6.09 2.00 -6.38
N ASP A 402 -7.18 1.56 -7.03
CA ASP A 402 -8.54 2.07 -6.81
C ASP A 402 -9.21 1.53 -5.54
N LYS A 403 -9.06 0.23 -5.26
CA LYS A 403 -9.86 -0.52 -4.26
C LYS A 403 -9.03 -1.10 -3.11
N GLY A 404 -7.70 -1.06 -3.20
CA GLY A 404 -6.78 -1.52 -2.17
C GLY A 404 -6.24 -2.94 -2.35
N PRO A 405 -5.46 -3.44 -1.36
CA PRO A 405 -4.70 -4.70 -1.45
C PRO A 405 -5.51 -5.97 -1.75
N THR A 406 -6.78 -6.01 -1.38
CA THR A 406 -7.66 -7.16 -1.66
C THR A 406 -7.88 -7.39 -3.15
N HIS A 407 -7.69 -6.37 -3.99
CA HIS A 407 -7.90 -6.43 -5.44
C HIS A 407 -6.61 -6.56 -6.25
N LEU A 408 -5.52 -7.03 -5.62
CA LEU A 408 -4.26 -7.30 -6.29
C LEU A 408 -4.41 -8.47 -7.30
N ARG A 409 -4.15 -8.16 -8.57
CA ARG A 409 -4.18 -9.14 -9.67
C ARG A 409 -2.85 -9.90 -9.74
N PRO A 410 -2.86 -11.21 -9.99
CA PRO A 410 -1.63 -11.95 -10.21
C PRO A 410 -0.85 -11.42 -11.42
N MET A 411 0.45 -11.18 -11.23
CA MET A 411 1.37 -10.89 -12.32
C MET A 411 2.74 -11.48 -12.02
N THR A 412 3.44 -11.92 -13.07
CA THR A 412 4.80 -12.45 -12.94
C THR A 412 5.84 -11.46 -13.44
N MET A 413 7.08 -11.60 -12.96
CA MET A 413 8.20 -10.77 -13.42
C MET A 413 8.45 -10.97 -14.92
N ALA A 414 8.32 -12.20 -15.44
CA ALA A 414 8.41 -12.49 -16.87
C ALA A 414 7.42 -11.68 -17.72
N GLN A 415 6.19 -11.51 -17.26
CA GLN A 415 5.18 -10.73 -17.99
C GLN A 415 5.54 -9.24 -18.08
N VAL A 416 6.06 -8.67 -16.98
CA VAL A 416 6.52 -7.27 -16.96
C VAL A 416 7.80 -7.11 -17.77
N ALA A 417 8.71 -8.08 -17.69
CA ALA A 417 9.96 -8.10 -18.46
C ALA A 417 9.69 -8.07 -19.97
N GLY A 418 8.75 -8.89 -20.45
CA GLY A 418 8.31 -8.91 -21.84
C GLY A 418 7.69 -7.58 -22.31
N ALA A 419 6.91 -6.91 -21.45
CA ALA A 419 6.30 -5.62 -21.78
C ALA A 419 7.31 -4.45 -21.79
N VAL A 420 8.31 -4.48 -20.90
CA VAL A 420 9.35 -3.43 -20.81
C VAL A 420 10.51 -3.67 -21.80
N GLY A 421 10.61 -4.89 -22.36
CA GLY A 421 11.68 -5.25 -23.30
C GLY A 421 13.02 -5.57 -22.62
N VAL A 422 12.97 -6.11 -21.38
CA VAL A 422 14.16 -6.50 -20.60
C VAL A 422 14.08 -7.96 -20.19
N HIS A 423 15.18 -8.52 -19.69
CA HIS A 423 15.18 -9.88 -19.16
C HIS A 423 14.54 -9.94 -17.76
N GLU A 424 13.94 -11.07 -17.39
CA GLU A 424 13.29 -11.25 -16.08
C GLU A 424 14.26 -11.00 -14.91
N THR A 425 15.50 -11.46 -15.03
CA THR A 425 16.56 -11.22 -14.04
C THR A 425 16.87 -9.74 -13.86
N THR A 426 16.72 -8.93 -14.92
CA THR A 426 16.86 -7.47 -14.85
C THR A 426 15.73 -6.85 -14.05
N VAL A 427 14.49 -7.32 -14.22
CA VAL A 427 13.34 -6.86 -13.42
C VAL A 427 13.56 -7.23 -11.95
N SER A 428 13.87 -8.50 -11.66
CA SER A 428 14.12 -8.99 -10.30
C SER A 428 15.18 -8.17 -9.56
N ARG A 429 16.32 -7.88 -10.23
CA ARG A 429 17.38 -7.03 -9.68
C ARG A 429 16.98 -5.57 -9.54
N ALA A 430 16.19 -5.04 -10.49
CA ALA A 430 15.78 -3.64 -10.47
C ALA A 430 14.81 -3.33 -9.32
N VAL A 431 13.91 -4.26 -8.98
CA VAL A 431 12.86 -4.05 -7.97
C VAL A 431 13.25 -4.47 -6.55
N SER A 432 14.31 -5.23 -6.37
CA SER A 432 14.69 -5.78 -5.06
C SER A 432 15.08 -4.69 -4.07
N GLY A 433 14.45 -4.68 -2.89
CA GLY A 433 14.73 -3.71 -1.84
C GLY A 433 14.33 -2.27 -2.21
N LYS A 434 13.43 -2.12 -3.19
CA LYS A 434 12.91 -0.83 -3.67
C LYS A 434 11.45 -0.70 -3.34
N TYR A 435 11.03 0.52 -3.04
CA TYR A 435 9.69 0.81 -2.57
C TYR A 435 8.98 1.79 -3.49
N MET A 436 7.66 1.65 -3.52
CA MET A 436 6.74 2.48 -4.25
C MET A 436 5.76 3.10 -3.26
N GLN A 437 5.71 4.43 -3.23
CA GLN A 437 4.62 5.13 -2.57
C GLN A 437 3.39 5.07 -3.45
N THR A 438 2.30 4.57 -2.90
CA THR A 438 1.00 4.48 -3.57
C THR A 438 -0.05 5.24 -2.75
N PRO A 439 -1.24 5.51 -3.32
CA PRO A 439 -2.38 6.03 -2.57
C PRO A 439 -2.84 5.08 -1.45
N GLN A 440 -2.52 3.79 -1.55
CA GLN A 440 -2.88 2.75 -0.59
C GLN A 440 -1.80 2.56 0.50
N GLY A 441 -0.70 3.33 0.45
CA GLY A 441 0.44 3.19 1.35
C GLY A 441 1.76 2.89 0.65
N LEU A 442 2.78 2.58 1.44
CA LEU A 442 4.13 2.26 0.97
C LEU A 442 4.29 0.75 0.79
N PHE A 443 4.68 0.31 -0.40
CA PHE A 443 4.84 -1.11 -0.73
C PHE A 443 6.19 -1.38 -1.38
N GLU A 444 6.82 -2.50 -1.03
CA GLU A 444 7.99 -2.98 -1.78
C GLU A 444 7.54 -3.33 -3.21
N LEU A 445 8.32 -2.98 -4.23
CA LEU A 445 7.98 -3.30 -5.62
C LEU A 445 7.82 -4.82 -5.85
N ARG A 446 8.53 -5.66 -5.08
CA ARG A 446 8.39 -7.12 -5.14
C ARG A 446 7.00 -7.61 -4.76
N TYR A 447 6.28 -6.88 -3.92
CA TYR A 447 4.93 -7.21 -3.45
C TYR A 447 3.94 -7.43 -4.60
N PHE A 448 4.09 -6.69 -5.70
CA PHE A 448 3.17 -6.76 -6.83
C PHE A 448 3.35 -8.02 -7.69
N PHE A 449 4.45 -8.75 -7.54
CA PHE A 449 4.76 -9.94 -8.34
C PHE A 449 4.33 -11.21 -7.60
N THR A 450 3.06 -11.58 -7.77
CA THR A 450 2.45 -12.72 -7.08
C THR A 450 1.99 -13.78 -8.08
N SER A 451 2.07 -15.04 -7.67
CA SER A 451 1.40 -16.14 -8.37
C SER A 451 -0.10 -16.13 -8.06
N GLY A 452 -0.89 -16.51 -9.07
CA GLY A 452 -2.34 -16.52 -8.98
C GLY A 452 -2.90 -17.89 -8.62
N LEU A 453 -3.94 -17.90 -7.79
CA LEU A 453 -4.80 -19.05 -7.55
C LEU A 453 -6.00 -19.01 -8.49
N PRO A 454 -6.43 -20.17 -9.03
CA PRO A 454 -7.59 -20.24 -9.90
C PRO A 454 -8.89 -19.92 -9.14
N THR A 455 -9.76 -19.10 -9.74
CA THR A 455 -11.12 -18.89 -9.26
C THR A 455 -12.13 -19.76 -10.01
N ALA A 456 -13.23 -20.12 -9.35
CA ALA A 456 -14.28 -20.97 -9.94
C ALA A 456 -15.10 -20.25 -11.03
N GLY A 457 -15.07 -18.91 -11.07
CA GLY A 457 -16.03 -18.09 -11.83
C GLY A 457 -15.51 -17.50 -13.14
N GLY A 458 -14.31 -17.85 -13.60
CA GLY A 458 -13.74 -17.28 -14.84
C GLY A 458 -13.33 -15.80 -14.76
N ASN A 459 -13.51 -15.15 -13.59
CA ASN A 459 -13.15 -13.74 -13.34
C ASN A 459 -11.65 -13.51 -13.07
N GLY A 460 -10.79 -14.40 -13.56
CA GLY A 460 -9.34 -14.32 -13.42
C GLY A 460 -8.78 -15.14 -12.25
N ALA A 461 -7.48 -15.01 -12.02
CA ALA A 461 -6.79 -15.58 -10.87
C ALA A 461 -6.72 -14.54 -9.75
N VAL A 462 -6.74 -14.96 -8.48
CA VAL A 462 -6.58 -14.08 -7.30
C VAL A 462 -5.18 -14.27 -6.73
N SER A 463 -4.54 -13.20 -6.29
CA SER A 463 -3.19 -13.29 -5.72
C SER A 463 -3.20 -13.92 -4.33
N ASN A 464 -2.10 -14.58 -3.96
CA ASN A 464 -1.96 -15.13 -2.60
C ASN A 464 -2.03 -14.04 -1.51
N GLU A 465 -1.48 -12.86 -1.77
CA GLU A 465 -1.51 -11.73 -0.84
C GLU A 465 -2.92 -11.16 -0.67
N SER A 466 -3.72 -11.08 -1.75
CA SER A 466 -5.16 -10.75 -1.66
C SER A 466 -5.89 -11.73 -0.76
N VAL A 467 -5.62 -13.04 -0.87
CA VAL A 467 -6.25 -14.06 -0.01
C VAL A 467 -5.86 -13.86 1.44
N LYS A 468 -4.58 -13.59 1.74
CA LYS A 468 -4.12 -13.27 3.11
C LYS A 468 -4.83 -12.05 3.68
N GLN A 469 -4.96 -10.98 2.89
CA GLN A 469 -5.66 -9.78 3.33
C GLN A 469 -7.15 -10.05 3.58
N MET A 470 -7.80 -10.85 2.74
CA MET A 470 -9.19 -11.27 2.98
C MET A 470 -9.34 -12.13 4.23
N ILE A 471 -8.37 -13.00 4.54
CA ILE A 471 -8.35 -13.76 5.81
C ILE A 471 -8.24 -12.79 6.99
N LEU A 472 -7.36 -11.79 6.92
CA LEU A 472 -7.25 -10.76 7.97
C LEU A 472 -8.57 -10.01 8.18
N GLU A 473 -9.24 -9.59 7.09
CA GLU A 473 -10.53 -8.90 7.19
C GLU A 473 -11.62 -9.78 7.79
N LEU A 474 -11.70 -11.05 7.37
CA LEU A 474 -12.67 -12.01 7.92
C LEU A 474 -12.45 -12.26 9.40
N VAL A 475 -11.18 -12.37 9.82
CA VAL A 475 -10.79 -12.56 11.23
C VAL A 475 -11.03 -11.29 12.03
N ALA A 476 -10.76 -10.11 11.48
CA ALA A 476 -10.99 -8.83 12.16
C ALA A 476 -12.48 -8.57 12.42
N GLN A 477 -13.36 -9.07 11.54
CA GLN A 477 -14.82 -8.95 11.64
C GLN A 477 -15.47 -10.12 12.38
N GLU A 478 -14.69 -11.06 12.94
CA GLU A 478 -15.24 -12.25 13.59
C GLU A 478 -15.84 -11.93 14.96
N ASP A 479 -16.84 -12.73 15.35
CA ASP A 479 -17.33 -12.73 16.73
C ASP A 479 -16.29 -13.41 17.64
N LYS A 480 -15.74 -12.66 18.59
CA LYS A 480 -14.71 -13.15 19.54
C LYS A 480 -15.19 -14.31 20.42
N ASN A 481 -16.51 -14.44 20.64
CA ASN A 481 -17.09 -15.54 21.40
C ASN A 481 -17.19 -16.84 20.60
N LYS A 482 -17.17 -16.72 19.26
CA LYS A 482 -17.25 -17.85 18.32
C LYS A 482 -16.34 -17.59 17.10
N PRO A 483 -15.01 -17.65 17.28
CA PRO A 483 -14.05 -17.36 16.22
C PRO A 483 -14.19 -18.33 15.05
N LEU A 484 -13.92 -17.85 13.84
CA LEU A 484 -14.10 -18.63 12.62
C LEU A 484 -13.10 -19.79 12.55
N SER A 485 -13.57 -20.99 12.22
CA SER A 485 -12.67 -22.13 11.97
C SER A 485 -11.99 -22.00 10.60
N ASP A 486 -10.85 -22.67 10.41
CA ASP A 486 -10.16 -22.70 9.11
C ASP A 486 -11.09 -23.22 7.98
N GLU A 487 -12.04 -24.10 8.31
CA GLU A 487 -13.03 -24.64 7.37
C GLU A 487 -14.15 -23.64 7.04
N GLU A 488 -14.55 -22.84 8.03
CA GLU A 488 -15.52 -21.76 7.84
C GLU A 488 -14.93 -20.63 6.98
N ILE A 489 -13.64 -20.31 7.18
CA ILE A 489 -12.91 -19.36 6.33
C ILE A 489 -12.84 -19.86 4.88
N VAL A 490 -12.58 -21.15 4.65
CA VAL A 490 -12.65 -21.75 3.30
C VAL A 490 -14.03 -21.57 2.70
N ARG A 491 -15.10 -21.83 3.46
CA ARG A 491 -16.49 -21.69 2.99
C ARG A 491 -16.81 -20.26 2.58
N GLN A 492 -16.44 -19.27 3.39
CA GLN A 492 -16.67 -17.86 3.08
C GLN A 492 -15.86 -17.36 1.87
N LEU A 493 -14.60 -17.81 1.74
CA LEU A 493 -13.79 -17.50 0.56
C LEU A 493 -14.33 -18.19 -0.70
N GLY A 494 -14.86 -19.41 -0.56
CA GLY A 494 -15.57 -20.12 -1.62
C GLY A 494 -16.84 -19.41 -2.09
N ALA A 495 -17.61 -18.84 -1.16
CA ALA A 495 -18.77 -17.99 -1.50
C ALA A 495 -18.37 -16.72 -2.27
N ARG A 496 -17.13 -16.25 -2.09
CA ARG A 496 -16.51 -15.16 -2.88
C ARG A 496 -15.84 -15.66 -4.17
N GLY A 497 -15.97 -16.94 -4.52
CA GLY A 497 -15.46 -17.54 -5.76
C GLY A 497 -14.00 -18.01 -5.71
N ILE A 498 -13.37 -18.02 -4.53
CA ILE A 498 -11.95 -18.35 -4.35
C ILE A 498 -11.83 -19.81 -3.92
N LEU A 499 -11.19 -20.64 -4.76
CA LEU A 499 -10.99 -22.05 -4.48
C LEU A 499 -9.66 -22.26 -3.75
N ILE A 500 -9.71 -22.50 -2.44
CA ILE A 500 -8.52 -22.77 -1.64
C ILE A 500 -8.73 -23.97 -0.71
N ALA A 501 -7.67 -24.74 -0.49
CA ALA A 501 -7.71 -25.85 0.44
C ALA A 501 -7.59 -25.37 1.90
N ARG A 502 -8.22 -26.09 2.84
CA ARG A 502 -8.10 -25.84 4.28
C ARG A 502 -6.64 -25.76 4.76
N ARG A 503 -5.76 -26.62 4.24
CA ARG A 503 -4.33 -26.61 4.57
C ARG A 503 -3.64 -25.31 4.17
N THR A 504 -4.06 -24.71 3.05
CA THR A 504 -3.55 -23.42 2.56
C THR A 504 -4.02 -22.27 3.46
N VAL A 505 -5.28 -22.28 3.91
CA VAL A 505 -5.77 -21.33 4.93
C VAL A 505 -4.96 -21.43 6.21
N ALA A 506 -4.78 -22.64 6.73
CA ALA A 506 -4.02 -22.85 7.95
C ALA A 506 -2.56 -22.34 7.82
N LYS A 507 -1.93 -22.56 6.66
CA LYS A 507 -0.60 -22.03 6.35
C LYS A 507 -0.59 -20.49 6.36
N TYR A 508 -1.49 -19.86 5.61
CA TYR A 508 -1.56 -18.39 5.53
C TYR A 508 -1.91 -17.76 6.88
N ARG A 509 -2.81 -18.37 7.65
CA ARG A 509 -3.15 -17.95 9.00
C ARG A 509 -1.91 -17.94 9.91
N SER A 510 -1.09 -18.99 9.84
CA SER A 510 0.17 -19.08 10.59
C SER A 510 1.19 -18.03 10.15
N GLU A 511 1.33 -17.78 8.84
CA GLU A 511 2.20 -16.70 8.31
C GLU A 511 1.75 -15.32 8.78
N LEU A 512 0.45 -15.12 9.00
CA LEU A 512 -0.15 -13.88 9.51
C LEU A 512 -0.17 -13.80 11.04
N ASN A 513 0.45 -14.75 11.76
CA ASN A 513 0.46 -14.84 13.22
C ASN A 513 -0.94 -14.90 13.88
N ILE A 514 -1.94 -15.41 13.16
CA ILE A 514 -3.30 -15.56 13.69
C ILE A 514 -3.40 -16.93 14.36
N LEU A 515 -3.85 -16.98 15.61
CA LEU A 515 -4.00 -18.24 16.35
C LEU A 515 -5.16 -19.12 15.81
N PRO A 516 -5.13 -20.45 16.00
CA PRO A 516 -6.26 -21.34 15.69
C PRO A 516 -7.53 -20.94 16.45
N SER A 517 -8.72 -21.26 15.90
CA SER A 517 -10.02 -20.83 16.48
C SER A 517 -10.19 -21.18 17.96
N HIS A 518 -9.76 -22.35 18.42
CA HIS A 518 -9.87 -22.76 19.82
C HIS A 518 -9.06 -21.87 20.78
N LEU A 519 -7.97 -21.26 20.30
CA LEU A 519 -7.10 -20.38 21.09
C LEU A 519 -7.48 -18.90 20.96
N ARG A 520 -8.37 -18.54 20.02
CA ARG A 520 -8.87 -17.17 19.81
C ARG A 520 -10.16 -16.87 20.57
N ARG A 521 -10.82 -17.89 21.12
CA ARG A 521 -12.09 -17.75 21.80
C ARG A 521 -11.90 -16.98 23.10
N ALA A 522 -12.52 -15.81 23.21
CA ALA A 522 -12.66 -15.10 24.48
C ALA A 522 -13.74 -15.83 25.32
N TYR A 523 -13.44 -16.05 26.60
CA TYR A 523 -14.36 -16.65 27.58
C TYR A 523 -15.01 -15.59 28.45
#